data_AF-A0A0V8JL76-F1
#
_entry.id   AF-A0A0V8JL76-F1
#
_cell.length_a   1.000
_cell.length_b   1.000
_cell.length_c   1.000
_cell.angle_alpha   90.00
_cell.angle_beta   90.00
_cell.angle_gamma   90.00
#
_symmetry.space_group_name_H-M   'P 1'
#
loop_
_entity.id
_entity.type
_entity.pdbx_description
1 polymer ?
#
loop_
_entity_poly.entity_id
_entity_poly.type
_entity_poly.pdbx_seq_one_letter_code
_entity_poly.pdbx_strand_id
1 'polypeptide(L)'
;MQVSAIQASYAMPPIIQPQPVDVSTEKVQVIVEKTPSRLTIDQTKAWEEMNLQSILKSMDEEANEGKQAVMESITKAVQEGKELMKIEQGGNPLANQAKRNSEKPIYPSNITFIPSPFSVKINYVPETLSISTIKQEV
;
A
#
# COMPACT_ATOMS: atom_id res chain seq x y z
N MET A 1 17.50 -92.97 58.08
CA MET A 1 17.18 -93.19 56.65
C MET A 1 17.24 -91.83 55.96
N GLN A 2 18.02 -91.74 54.89
CA GLN A 2 18.59 -90.50 54.32
C GLN A 2 17.54 -89.55 53.73
N VAL A 3 17.71 -88.25 53.96
CA VAL A 3 16.98 -87.17 53.27
C VAL A 3 17.95 -86.59 52.25
N SER A 4 17.79 -86.90 50.97
CA SER A 4 18.64 -86.37 49.89
C SER A 4 18.18 -84.96 49.52
N ALA A 5 19.05 -83.98 49.72
CA ALA A 5 18.84 -82.62 49.26
C ALA A 5 19.04 -82.53 47.74
N ILE A 6 18.04 -82.02 47.03
CA ILE A 6 18.11 -81.74 45.59
C ILE A 6 18.85 -80.40 45.44
N GLN A 7 20.08 -80.40 44.92
CA GLN A 7 20.77 -79.18 44.52
C GLN A 7 20.30 -78.78 43.12
N ALA A 8 19.51 -77.71 43.03
CA ALA A 8 19.15 -77.09 41.75
C ALA A 8 20.28 -76.16 41.30
N SER A 9 21.02 -76.51 40.26
CA SER A 9 22.01 -75.64 39.62
C SER A 9 21.31 -74.70 38.63
N TYR A 10 21.30 -73.41 38.91
CA TYR A 10 20.81 -72.40 37.96
C TYR A 10 21.93 -72.05 36.98
N ALA A 11 21.81 -72.44 35.70
CA ALA A 11 22.70 -71.97 34.65
C ALA A 11 22.19 -70.60 34.14
N MET A 12 23.00 -69.55 34.29
CA MET A 12 22.72 -68.26 33.63
C MET A 12 23.01 -68.41 32.12
N PRO A 13 22.08 -68.05 31.23
CA PRO A 13 22.35 -68.04 29.79
C PRO A 13 23.44 -66.99 29.48
N PRO A 14 24.32 -67.24 28.48
CA PRO A 14 25.36 -66.29 28.12
C PRO A 14 24.74 -64.98 27.62
N ILE A 15 25.28 -63.85 28.11
CA ILE A 15 24.91 -62.51 27.63
C ILE A 15 25.60 -62.31 26.27
N ILE A 16 24.82 -62.30 25.19
CA ILE A 16 25.31 -61.93 23.86
C ILE A 16 25.32 -60.41 23.78
N GLN A 17 26.52 -59.79 23.75
CA GLN A 17 26.63 -58.38 23.41
C GLN A 17 26.32 -58.19 21.91
N PRO A 18 25.35 -57.33 21.54
CA PRO A 18 25.15 -56.99 20.14
C PRO A 18 26.40 -56.25 19.64
N GLN A 19 26.92 -56.68 18.50
CA GLN A 19 28.05 -56.00 17.86
C GLN A 19 27.61 -54.60 17.42
N PRO A 20 28.48 -53.58 17.52
CA PRO A 20 28.13 -52.22 17.11
C PRO A 20 27.71 -52.22 15.63
N VAL A 21 26.49 -51.78 15.36
CA VAL A 21 26.01 -51.53 14.00
C VAL A 21 26.64 -50.22 13.53
N ASP A 22 27.38 -50.26 12.43
CA ASP A 22 27.93 -49.07 11.79
C ASP A 22 26.79 -48.31 11.08
N VAL A 23 26.20 -47.33 11.77
CA VAL A 23 25.17 -46.47 11.21
C VAL A 23 25.86 -45.41 10.36
N SER A 24 26.02 -45.69 9.06
CA SER A 24 26.49 -44.70 8.10
C SER A 24 25.41 -43.62 7.94
N THR A 25 25.62 -42.45 8.54
CA THR A 25 24.80 -41.27 8.29
C THR A 25 25.29 -40.64 6.99
N GLU A 26 24.46 -40.66 5.95
CA GLU A 26 24.78 -39.93 4.71
C GLU A 26 24.91 -38.45 5.04
N LYS A 27 26.07 -37.86 4.72
CA LYS A 27 26.27 -36.42 4.87
C LYS A 27 25.46 -35.70 3.81
N VAL A 28 24.81 -34.62 4.21
CA VAL A 28 23.88 -33.87 3.38
C VAL A 28 24.20 -32.39 3.50
N GLN A 29 24.33 -31.70 2.37
CA GLN A 29 24.49 -30.26 2.33
C GLN A 29 23.13 -29.59 2.05
N VAL A 30 22.77 -28.64 2.91
CA VAL A 30 21.55 -27.83 2.76
C VAL A 30 21.93 -26.51 2.08
N ILE A 31 21.27 -26.19 0.97
CA ILE A 31 21.42 -24.92 0.27
C ILE A 31 20.16 -24.11 0.54
N VAL A 32 20.34 -22.91 1.10
CA VAL A 32 19.25 -21.98 1.40
C VAL A 32 19.45 -20.72 0.56
N GLU A 33 18.54 -20.49 -0.39
CA GLU A 33 18.51 -19.28 -1.20
C GLU A 33 17.34 -18.40 -0.75
N LYS A 34 17.62 -17.11 -0.50
CA LYS A 34 16.62 -16.15 -0.04
C LYS A 34 16.61 -14.92 -0.94
N THR A 35 15.44 -14.57 -1.45
CA THR A 35 15.19 -13.27 -2.09
C THR A 35 14.43 -12.39 -1.11
N PRO A 36 14.95 -11.22 -0.70
CA PRO A 36 14.29 -10.36 0.28
C PRO A 36 13.00 -9.76 -0.27
N SER A 37 12.04 -9.49 0.61
CA SER A 37 10.82 -8.77 0.27
C SER A 37 11.11 -7.31 -0.11
N ARG A 38 10.27 -6.72 -0.95
CA ARG A 38 10.35 -5.30 -1.35
C ARG A 38 9.00 -4.61 -1.15
N LEU A 39 9.01 -3.49 -0.44
CA LEU A 39 7.89 -2.56 -0.34
C LEU A 39 8.18 -1.30 -1.16
N THR A 40 7.27 -0.95 -2.06
CA THR A 40 7.33 0.29 -2.85
C THR A 40 6.11 1.14 -2.53
N ILE A 41 6.32 2.40 -2.14
CA ILE A 41 5.27 3.36 -1.84
C ILE A 41 5.43 4.53 -2.80
N ASP A 42 4.49 4.67 -3.73
CA ASP A 42 4.39 5.85 -4.59
C ASP A 42 3.50 6.89 -3.91
N GLN A 43 4.08 8.05 -3.59
CA GLN A 43 3.43 9.14 -2.86
C GLN A 43 3.15 10.34 -3.77
N THR A 44 3.39 10.26 -5.08
CA THR A 44 3.38 11.40 -6.01
C THR A 44 2.13 12.25 -5.84
N LYS A 45 0.94 11.63 -5.86
CA LYS A 45 -0.35 12.30 -5.65
C LYS A 45 -0.46 13.00 -4.29
N ALA A 46 0.01 12.38 -3.21
CA ALA A 46 -0.04 12.98 -1.87
C ALA A 46 0.78 14.27 -1.79
N TRP A 47 1.96 14.29 -2.42
CA TRP A 47 2.80 15.50 -2.50
C TRP A 47 2.15 16.58 -3.38
N GLU A 48 1.55 16.19 -4.51
CA GLU A 48 0.82 17.13 -5.38
C GLU A 48 -0.34 17.81 -4.65
N GLU A 49 -1.16 17.05 -3.90
CA GLU A 49 -2.27 17.60 -3.10
C GLU A 49 -1.81 18.53 -1.98
N MET A 50 -0.57 18.38 -1.50
CA MET A 50 0.05 19.28 -0.53
C MET A 50 0.71 20.50 -1.19
N ASN A 51 0.52 20.70 -2.50
CA ASN A 51 1.19 21.74 -3.30
C ASN A 51 2.73 21.61 -3.30
N LEU A 52 3.23 20.38 -3.19
CA LEU A 52 4.65 20.04 -3.21
C LEU A 52 5.05 19.37 -4.54
N GLN A 53 4.43 19.83 -5.61
CA GLN A 53 4.69 19.39 -6.98
C GLN A 53 5.83 20.18 -7.64
N SER A 54 6.26 19.72 -8.81
CA SER A 54 7.25 20.44 -9.61
C SER A 54 6.72 21.83 -10.02
N ILE A 55 7.59 22.84 -9.97
CA ILE A 55 7.27 24.22 -10.33
C ILE A 55 6.67 24.31 -11.74
N LEU A 56 7.21 23.55 -12.71
CA LEU A 56 6.71 23.57 -14.08
C LEU A 56 5.27 23.06 -14.19
N LYS A 57 4.91 22.04 -13.39
CA LYS A 57 3.55 21.49 -13.37
C LYS A 57 2.59 22.49 -12.72
N SER A 58 2.99 23.06 -11.58
CA SER A 58 2.20 24.11 -10.90
C SER A 58 1.97 25.32 -11.81
N MET A 59 2.98 25.78 -12.56
CA MET A 59 2.82 26.87 -13.51
C MET A 59 1.80 26.57 -14.61
N ASP A 60 1.78 25.35 -15.14
CA ASP A 60 0.83 24.95 -16.18
C ASP A 60 -0.60 24.86 -15.63
N GLU A 61 -0.77 24.30 -14.43
CA GLU A 61 -2.07 24.23 -13.74
C GLU A 61 -2.64 25.63 -13.48
N GLU A 62 -1.86 26.51 -12.86
CA GLU A 62 -2.25 27.89 -12.55
C GLU A 62 -2.56 28.72 -13.81
N ALA A 63 -1.81 28.52 -14.89
CA ALA A 63 -2.07 29.18 -16.16
C ALA A 63 -3.41 28.73 -16.78
N ASN A 64 -3.72 27.43 -16.68
CA ASN A 64 -4.99 26.89 -17.15
C ASN A 64 -6.17 27.37 -16.29
N GLU A 65 -6.02 27.41 -14.97
CA GLU A 65 -7.03 27.95 -14.06
C GLU A 65 -7.29 29.44 -14.33
N GLY A 66 -6.23 30.24 -14.49
CA GLY A 66 -6.35 31.66 -14.84
C GLY A 66 -7.07 31.88 -16.17
N LYS A 67 -6.75 31.07 -17.19
CA LYS A 67 -7.45 31.11 -18.48
C LYS A 67 -8.94 30.80 -18.33
N GLN A 68 -9.29 29.79 -17.55
CA GLN A 68 -10.68 29.43 -17.29
C GLN A 68 -11.43 30.56 -16.57
N ALA A 69 -10.83 31.14 -15.53
CA ALA A 69 -11.42 32.24 -14.77
C ALA A 69 -11.71 33.48 -15.65
N VAL A 70 -10.82 33.78 -16.62
CA VAL A 70 -11.05 34.84 -17.61
C VAL A 70 -12.25 34.52 -18.51
N MET A 71 -12.35 33.29 -19.02
CA MET A 71 -13.47 32.89 -19.89
C MET A 71 -14.82 32.91 -19.16
N GLU A 72 -14.84 32.49 -17.89
CA GLU A 72 -16.02 32.60 -17.02
C GLU A 72 -16.41 34.06 -16.80
N SER A 73 -15.43 34.94 -16.57
CA SER A 73 -15.67 36.38 -16.40
C SER A 73 -16.22 37.03 -17.67
N ILE A 74 -15.71 36.67 -18.84
CA ILE A 74 -16.24 37.12 -20.14
C ILE A 74 -17.69 36.67 -20.31
N THR A 75 -17.97 35.40 -20.02
CA THR A 75 -19.32 34.83 -20.12
C THR A 75 -20.29 35.57 -19.22
N LYS A 76 -19.89 35.84 -17.97
CA LYS A 76 -20.65 36.64 -17.02
C LYS A 76 -20.92 38.05 -17.54
N ALA A 77 -19.89 38.75 -18.02
CA ALA A 77 -20.04 40.12 -18.53
C ALA A 77 -20.99 40.18 -19.73
N VAL A 78 -20.92 39.20 -20.65
CA VAL A 78 -21.85 39.08 -21.78
C VAL A 78 -23.29 38.85 -21.31
N GLN A 79 -23.50 37.98 -20.31
CA GLN A 79 -24.83 37.71 -19.76
C GLN A 79 -25.42 38.97 -19.09
N GLU A 80 -24.64 39.65 -18.24
CA GLU A 80 -25.08 40.88 -17.57
C GLU A 80 -25.34 42.01 -18.57
N GLY A 81 -24.51 42.13 -19.62
CA GLY A 81 -24.73 43.06 -20.71
C GLY A 81 -26.03 42.77 -21.48
N LYS A 82 -26.35 41.51 -21.76
CA LYS A 82 -27.62 41.10 -22.38
C LYS A 82 -28.84 41.42 -21.51
N GLU A 83 -28.72 41.30 -20.19
CA GLU A 83 -29.77 41.71 -19.26
C GLU A 83 -30.01 43.22 -19.33
N LEU A 84 -28.94 44.02 -19.38
CA LEU A 84 -29.03 45.48 -19.49
C LEU A 84 -29.56 45.96 -20.84
N MET A 85 -29.21 45.28 -21.94
CA MET A 85 -29.77 45.55 -23.27
C MET A 85 -31.28 45.35 -23.35
N LYS A 86 -31.86 44.58 -22.42
CA LYS A 86 -33.29 44.24 -22.34
C LYS A 86 -33.98 44.89 -21.14
N ILE A 87 -33.40 45.97 -20.60
CA ILE A 87 -33.92 46.64 -19.41
C ILE A 87 -35.34 47.19 -19.61
N GLU A 88 -35.73 47.46 -20.86
CA GLU A 88 -37.07 47.88 -21.26
C GLU A 88 -38.13 46.79 -21.07
N GLN A 89 -37.73 45.51 -20.98
CA GLN A 89 -38.63 44.37 -20.77
C GLN A 89 -39.14 44.27 -19.32
N GLY A 90 -38.80 45.26 -18.48
CA GLY A 90 -39.18 45.33 -17.08
C GLY A 90 -38.21 44.59 -16.15
N GLY A 91 -38.58 44.50 -14.87
CA GLY A 91 -37.72 43.97 -13.82
C GLY A 91 -36.69 44.98 -13.30
N ASN A 92 -35.66 44.48 -12.61
CA ASN A 92 -34.57 45.30 -12.05
C ASN A 92 -33.21 44.59 -12.22
N PRO A 93 -32.65 44.56 -13.44
CA PRO A 93 -31.41 43.83 -13.74
C PRO A 93 -30.23 44.32 -12.90
N LEU A 94 -30.13 45.62 -12.62
CA LEU A 94 -29.08 46.18 -11.77
C LEU A 94 -29.16 45.67 -10.33
N ALA A 95 -30.35 45.63 -9.72
CA ALA A 95 -30.51 45.07 -8.38
C ALA A 95 -30.24 43.55 -8.34
N ASN A 96 -30.65 42.82 -9.38
CA ASN A 96 -30.41 41.38 -9.50
C ASN A 96 -28.92 41.07 -9.67
N GLN A 97 -28.21 41.82 -10.52
CA GLN A 97 -26.76 41.74 -10.68
C GLN A 97 -26.03 42.08 -9.38
N ALA A 98 -26.41 43.19 -8.73
CA ALA A 98 -25.84 43.59 -7.45
C ALA A 98 -26.01 42.47 -6.40
N LYS A 99 -27.19 41.86 -6.31
CA LYS A 99 -27.44 40.72 -5.41
C LYS A 99 -26.47 39.57 -5.70
N ARG A 100 -26.43 39.06 -6.94
CA ARG A 100 -25.53 37.96 -7.34
C ARG A 100 -24.04 38.28 -7.11
N ASN A 101 -23.64 39.54 -7.30
CA ASN A 101 -22.24 39.96 -7.17
C ASN A 101 -21.84 40.29 -5.72
N SER A 102 -22.81 40.56 -4.85
CA SER A 102 -22.60 40.84 -3.43
C SER A 102 -22.60 39.58 -2.55
N GLU A 103 -23.28 38.52 -3.00
CA GLU A 103 -23.38 37.27 -2.26
C GLU A 103 -22.10 36.46 -2.43
N LYS A 104 -21.45 36.12 -1.31
CA LYS A 104 -20.37 35.13 -1.33
C LYS A 104 -21.00 33.76 -1.60
N PRO A 105 -20.31 32.87 -2.35
CA PRO A 105 -20.73 31.48 -2.46
C PRO A 105 -20.92 30.89 -1.06
N ILE A 106 -22.03 30.19 -0.87
CA ILE A 106 -22.21 29.39 0.34
C ILE A 106 -21.31 28.17 0.18
N TYR A 107 -20.19 28.18 0.88
CA TYR A 107 -19.33 27.00 0.93
C TYR A 107 -19.97 25.98 1.87
N PRO A 108 -20.12 24.72 1.43
CA PRO A 108 -20.51 23.67 2.35
C PRO A 108 -19.50 23.60 3.49
N SER A 109 -19.96 23.42 4.72
CA SER A 109 -19.07 23.13 5.85
C SER A 109 -18.64 21.67 5.77
N ASN A 110 -17.75 21.34 4.84
CA ASN A 110 -17.15 20.02 4.71
C ASN A 110 -15.77 19.98 5.37
N ILE A 111 -15.46 18.85 6.00
CA ILE A 111 -14.10 18.54 6.43
C ILE A 111 -13.40 17.90 5.23
N THR A 112 -12.34 18.55 4.75
CA THR A 112 -11.46 18.02 3.69
C THR A 112 -10.14 17.61 4.31
N PHE A 113 -9.67 16.42 3.97
CA PHE A 113 -8.36 15.92 4.38
C PHE A 113 -7.35 16.12 3.25
N ILE A 114 -6.23 16.78 3.56
CA ILE A 114 -5.12 17.01 2.65
C ILE A 114 -3.84 16.45 3.32
N PRO A 115 -3.15 15.48 2.70
CA PRO A 115 -3.52 14.78 1.47
C PRO A 115 -4.75 13.88 1.68
N SER A 116 -5.44 13.56 0.59
CA SER A 116 -6.64 12.73 0.60
C SER A 116 -6.33 11.31 1.13
N PRO A 117 -7.29 10.65 1.79
CA PRO A 117 -7.14 9.25 2.17
C PRO A 117 -6.82 8.40 0.94
N PHE A 118 -5.90 7.44 1.09
CA PHE A 118 -5.47 6.55 0.00
C PHE A 118 -4.80 7.28 -1.20
N SER A 119 -4.21 8.45 -0.97
CA SER A 119 -3.39 9.18 -1.95
C SER A 119 -2.03 8.52 -2.26
N VAL A 120 -1.63 7.51 -1.48
CA VAL A 120 -0.41 6.72 -1.70
C VAL A 120 -0.73 5.36 -2.32
N LYS A 121 0.11 4.89 -3.25
CA LYS A 121 -0.01 3.56 -3.85
C LYS A 121 1.04 2.64 -3.25
N ILE A 122 0.60 1.53 -2.67
CA ILE A 122 1.48 0.56 -2.03
C ILE A 122 1.59 -0.69 -2.92
N ASN A 123 2.82 -1.10 -3.19
CA ASN A 123 3.12 -2.36 -3.87
C ASN A 123 4.09 -3.18 -3.00
N TYR A 124 3.74 -4.44 -2.73
CA TYR A 124 4.52 -5.33 -1.90
C TYR A 124 4.88 -6.61 -2.67
N VAL A 125 6.16 -6.91 -2.73
CA VAL A 125 6.70 -8.17 -3.24
C VAL A 125 7.19 -8.98 -2.03
N PRO A 126 6.60 -10.15 -1.75
CA PRO A 126 6.99 -10.99 -0.62
C PRO A 126 8.39 -11.57 -0.81
N GLU A 127 9.00 -12.00 0.29
CA GLU A 127 10.25 -12.76 0.23
C GLU A 127 10.02 -14.17 -0.30
N THR A 128 11.01 -14.73 -0.99
CA THR A 128 11.01 -16.14 -1.41
C THR A 128 12.17 -16.87 -0.77
N LEU A 129 11.88 -18.05 -0.22
CA LEU A 129 12.84 -18.93 0.41
C LEU A 129 12.85 -20.26 -0.35
N SER A 130 14.01 -20.63 -0.90
CA SER A 130 14.24 -21.93 -1.52
C SER A 130 15.20 -22.72 -0.64
N ILE A 131 14.77 -23.90 -0.21
CA ILE A 131 15.61 -24.82 0.55
C ILE A 131 15.76 -26.07 -0.31
N SER A 132 17.00 -26.37 -0.68
CA SER A 132 17.36 -27.56 -1.42
C SER A 132 18.44 -28.34 -0.69
N THR A 133 18.62 -29.58 -1.09
CA THR A 133 19.44 -30.53 -0.36
C THR A 133 20.21 -31.36 -1.37
N ILE A 134 21.53 -31.45 -1.21
CA ILE A 134 22.38 -32.29 -2.05
C ILE A 134 23.11 -33.32 -1.18
N LYS A 135 23.16 -34.55 -1.68
CA LYS A 135 23.94 -35.62 -1.06
C LYS A 135 25.41 -35.26 -1.15
N GLN A 136 26.12 -35.31 -0.02
CA GLN A 136 27.53 -35.02 0.03
C GLN A 136 28.28 -36.35 -0.15
N GLU A 137 28.76 -36.62 -1.36
CA GLU A 137 29.67 -37.75 -1.59
C GLU A 137 31.03 -37.47 -0.93
N VAL A 138 31.60 -38.51 -0.32
CA VAL A 138 32.87 -38.50 0.42
C VAL A 138 34.00 -38.91 -0.51
#